data_AF-A0A1Q7Z367-F1
#
_entry.id   AF-A0A1Q7Z367-F1
#
_cell.length_a   1.000
_cell.length_b   1.000
_cell.length_c   1.000
_cell.angle_alpha   90.00
_cell.angle_beta   90.00
_cell.angle_gamma   90.00
#
_symmetry.space_group_name_H-M   'P 1'
#
loop_
_entity.id
_entity.type
_entity.pdbx_description
1 polymer ?
#
loop_
_entity_poly.entity_id
_entity_poly.type
_entity_poly.pdbx_seq_one_letter_code
_entity_poly.pdbx_strand_id
1 'polypeptide(L)'
;MEFDIPLAVRRARAVAPAGMKVEVECETLDHVRAALDVGVDVIMFDNMQLAELREAVRLVNRQAVTEASGGVTLDTVRQIAETGVDWISIGALTHSAPALNVGLDFD
;
A
#
# COMPACT_ATOMS: atom_id res chain seq x y z
N MET A 1 -21.09 -0.42 4.39
CA MET A 1 -20.78 -0.84 5.78
C MET A 1 -19.50 -0.12 6.10
N GLU A 2 -19.58 1.02 6.78
CA GLU A 2 -18.39 1.80 7.11
C GLU A 2 -17.70 1.08 8.28
N PHE A 3 -16.54 0.48 8.01
CA PHE A 3 -15.81 -0.29 9.01
C PHE A 3 -15.08 0.65 9.97
N ASP A 4 -15.20 0.40 11.28
CA ASP A 4 -14.48 1.15 12.31
C ASP A 4 -12.99 0.75 12.30
N ILE A 5 -12.20 1.46 11.47
CA ILE A 5 -10.74 1.29 11.35
C ILE A 5 -10.07 1.39 12.73
N PRO A 6 -10.36 2.40 13.58
CA PRO A 6 -9.79 2.47 14.92
C PRO A 6 -10.02 1.21 15.77
N LEU A 7 -11.23 0.65 15.74
CA LEU A 7 -11.53 -0.59 16.46
C LEU A 7 -10.81 -1.79 15.87
N ALA A 8 -10.73 -1.90 14.55
CA ALA A 8 -10.02 -2.98 13.86
C ALA A 8 -8.52 -2.97 14.22
N VAL A 9 -7.87 -1.79 14.15
CA VAL A 9 -6.45 -1.63 14.50
C VAL A 9 -6.19 -1.98 15.97
N ARG A 10 -7.05 -1.53 16.90
CA ARG A 10 -6.92 -1.90 18.33
C ARG A 10 -7.00 -3.41 18.53
N ARG A 11 -7.94 -4.08 17.85
CA ARG A 11 -8.09 -5.55 17.94
C ARG A 11 -6.91 -6.29 17.34
N ALA A 12 -6.40 -5.83 16.19
CA ALA A 12 -5.21 -6.41 15.55
C ALA A 12 -3.99 -6.31 16.47
N ARG A 13 -3.73 -5.12 17.04
CA ARG A 13 -2.61 -4.89 17.98
C ARG A 13 -2.71 -5.73 19.26
N ALA A 14 -3.92 -6.00 19.74
CA ALA A 14 -4.12 -6.80 20.95
C ALA A 14 -3.68 -8.27 20.80
N VAL A 15 -3.65 -8.79 19.56
CA VAL A 15 -3.27 -10.18 19.27
C VAL A 15 -1.94 -10.30 18.51
N ALA A 16 -1.42 -9.20 17.97
CA ALA A 16 -0.17 -9.18 17.23
C ALA A 16 1.03 -9.47 18.15
N PRO A 17 2.01 -10.28 17.71
CA PRO A 17 3.28 -10.43 18.39
C PRO A 17 4.01 -9.09 18.58
N ALA A 18 4.80 -8.98 19.64
CA ALA A 18 5.60 -7.80 19.89
C ALA A 18 6.53 -7.48 18.69
N GLY A 19 6.49 -6.23 18.23
CA GLY A 19 7.28 -5.76 17.08
C GLY A 19 6.66 -6.04 15.71
N MET A 20 5.50 -6.69 15.63
CA MET A 20 4.76 -6.81 14.37
C MET A 20 4.07 -5.48 14.03
N LYS A 21 4.33 -4.97 12.82
CA LYS A 21 3.68 -3.77 12.28
C LYS A 21 2.22 -4.05 11.93
N VAL A 22 1.37 -3.04 12.03
CA VAL A 22 -0.01 -3.06 11.55
C VAL A 22 -0.16 -2.12 10.37
N GLU A 23 -0.62 -2.69 9.26
CA GLU A 23 -0.94 -1.99 8.03
C GLU A 23 -2.45 -1.88 7.85
N VAL A 24 -2.92 -0.77 7.28
CA VAL A 24 -4.33 -0.56 6.94
C VAL A 24 -4.46 -0.16 5.48
N GLU A 25 -5.25 -0.95 4.74
CA GLU A 25 -5.67 -0.64 3.38
C GLU A 25 -6.78 0.43 3.39
N CYS A 26 -6.58 1.49 2.61
CA CYS A 26 -7.43 2.65 2.55
C CYS A 26 -7.85 2.92 1.11
N GLU A 27 -9.16 2.84 0.84
CA GLU A 27 -9.77 3.23 -0.44
C GLU A 27 -10.10 4.73 -0.53
N THR A 28 -10.20 5.44 0.60
CA THR A 28 -10.63 6.86 0.65
C THR A 28 -9.76 7.70 1.58
N LEU A 29 -9.77 9.02 1.39
CA LEU A 29 -9.07 9.94 2.30
C LEU A 29 -9.61 9.90 3.73
N ASP A 30 -10.89 9.56 3.93
CA ASP A 30 -11.46 9.40 5.27
C ASP A 30 -10.96 8.14 5.97
N HIS A 31 -10.73 7.05 5.21
CA HIS A 31 -10.03 5.88 5.74
C HIS A 31 -8.60 6.25 6.17
N VAL A 32 -7.89 7.05 5.38
CA VAL A 32 -6.54 7.54 5.72
C VAL A 32 -6.55 8.36 7.01
N ARG A 33 -7.52 9.27 7.19
CA ARG A 33 -7.68 10.04 8.44
C ARG A 33 -7.91 9.11 9.64
N ALA A 34 -8.84 8.17 9.50
CA ALA A 34 -9.15 7.21 10.56
C ALA A 34 -7.96 6.29 10.93
N ALA A 35 -7.12 5.92 9.95
CA ALA A 35 -5.88 5.18 10.19
C ALA A 35 -4.82 6.03 10.91
N LEU A 36 -4.68 7.31 10.53
CA LEU A 36 -3.77 8.24 11.20
C LEU A 36 -4.17 8.50 12.66
N ASP A 37 -5.47 8.60 12.96
CA ASP A 37 -5.98 8.84 14.31
C ASP A 37 -5.59 7.75 15.32
N VAL A 38 -5.29 6.54 14.83
CA VAL A 38 -4.80 5.42 15.65
C VAL A 38 -3.31 5.11 15.46
N GLY A 39 -2.61 5.95 14.70
CA GLY A 39 -1.17 5.88 14.49
C GLY A 39 -0.69 4.54 13.97
N VAL A 40 -1.26 4.07 12.85
CA VAL A 40 -0.84 2.82 12.19
C VAL A 40 0.61 2.91 11.69
N ASP A 41 1.25 1.76 11.49
CA ASP A 41 2.65 1.71 11.05
C ASP A 41 2.78 1.95 9.54
N VAL A 42 1.82 1.45 8.77
CA VAL A 42 1.78 1.54 7.30
C VAL A 42 0.34 1.83 6.85
N ILE A 43 0.20 2.69 5.84
CA ILE A 43 -1.07 2.97 5.16
C ILE A 43 -0.89 2.58 3.69
N MET A 44 -1.66 1.60 3.23
CA MET A 44 -1.74 1.23 1.82
C MET A 44 -2.92 1.96 1.17
N PHE A 45 -2.65 2.65 0.07
CA PHE A 45 -3.66 3.29 -0.76
C PHE A 45 -4.12 2.28 -1.83
N ASP A 46 -5.35 1.77 -1.69
CA ASP A 46 -5.91 0.78 -2.62
C ASP A 46 -6.67 1.46 -3.76
N ASN A 47 -6.19 1.26 -5.00
CA ASN A 47 -6.81 1.75 -6.25
C ASN A 47 -7.14 3.26 -6.31
N MET A 48 -6.49 4.08 -5.47
CA MET A 48 -6.62 5.54 -5.51
C MET A 48 -6.06 6.16 -6.79
N GLN A 49 -6.73 7.19 -7.31
CA GLN A 49 -6.25 7.93 -8.46
C GLN A 49 -5.02 8.80 -8.11
N LEU A 50 -4.22 9.17 -9.11
CA LEU A 50 -2.98 9.96 -8.90
C LEU A 50 -3.19 11.30 -8.16
N ALA A 51 -4.36 11.92 -8.28
CA ALA A 51 -4.67 13.14 -7.54
C ALA A 51 -4.91 12.84 -6.05
N GLU A 52 -5.65 11.77 -5.76
CA GLU A 52 -5.95 11.31 -4.40
C GLU A 52 -4.69 10.82 -3.70
N LEU A 53 -3.82 10.07 -4.40
CA LEU A 53 -2.53 9.62 -3.87
C LEU A 53 -1.66 10.80 -3.38
N ARG A 54 -1.55 11.86 -4.18
CA ARG A 54 -0.79 13.06 -3.78
C ARG A 54 -1.38 13.73 -2.56
N GLU A 55 -2.71 13.81 -2.49
CA GLU A 55 -3.38 14.36 -1.32
C GLU A 55 -3.20 13.47 -0.08
N ALA A 56 -3.31 12.16 -0.24
CA ALA A 56 -3.14 11.17 0.82
C ALA A 56 -1.70 11.18 1.37
N VAL A 57 -0.68 11.19 0.51
CA VAL A 57 0.74 11.35 0.92
C VAL A 57 0.94 12.64 1.72
N ARG A 58 0.39 13.76 1.24
CA ARG A 58 0.45 15.05 1.96
C ARG A 58 -0.27 14.99 3.31
N LEU A 59 -1.40 14.30 3.37
CA LEU A 59 -2.19 14.12 4.59
C LEU A 59 -1.43 13.26 5.63
N VAL A 60 -0.81 12.16 5.21
CA VAL A 60 -0.01 11.29 6.08
C VAL A 60 1.18 12.05 6.66
N ASN A 61 1.81 12.95 5.89
CA ASN A 61 2.87 13.83 6.37
C ASN A 61 3.97 13.09 7.15
N ARG A 62 4.41 11.94 6.64
CA ARG A 62 5.46 11.07 7.21
C ARG A 62 5.14 10.47 8.59
N GLN A 63 3.87 10.47 9.02
CA GLN A 63 3.45 9.84 10.30
C GLN A 63 3.35 8.32 10.21
N ALA A 64 3.15 7.77 9.02
CA ALA A 64 3.16 6.35 8.70
C ALA A 64 3.93 6.12 7.39
N VAL A 65 4.37 4.89 7.15
CA VAL A 65 4.88 4.51 5.82
C VAL A 65 3.71 4.48 4.84
N THR A 66 3.93 4.99 3.64
CA THR A 66 2.92 5.04 2.58
C THR A 66 3.21 4.01 1.49
N GLU A 67 2.20 3.23 1.15
CA GLU A 67 2.25 2.25 0.06
C GLU A 67 1.13 2.52 -0.94
N ALA A 68 1.41 2.42 -2.25
CA ALA A 68 0.37 2.38 -3.27
C ALA A 68 0.23 0.97 -3.83
N SER A 69 -1.02 0.52 -4.04
CA SER A 69 -1.32 -0.77 -4.65
C SER A 69 -2.54 -0.71 -5.57
N GLY A 70 -2.81 -1.83 -6.24
CA GLY A 70 -3.95 -2.00 -7.14
C GLY A 70 -3.66 -1.55 -8.58
N GLY A 71 -3.85 -2.45 -9.54
CA GLY A 71 -3.82 -2.14 -10.97
C GLY A 71 -2.51 -1.53 -11.52
N VAL A 72 -1.38 -1.66 -10.81
CA VAL A 72 -0.11 -1.04 -11.20
C VAL A 72 0.46 -1.69 -12.47
N THR A 73 0.85 -0.86 -13.45
CA THR A 73 1.45 -1.29 -14.72
C THR A 73 2.77 -0.55 -14.95
N LEU A 74 3.53 -0.97 -15.97
CA LEU A 74 4.77 -0.26 -16.37
C LEU A 74 4.50 1.19 -16.81
N ASP A 75 3.31 1.47 -17.36
CA ASP A 75 2.93 2.81 -17.79
C ASP A 75 2.57 3.71 -16.60
N THR A 76 2.00 3.15 -15.53
CA THR A 76 1.52 3.92 -14.37
C THR A 76 2.52 4.02 -13.23
N VAL A 77 3.42 3.03 -13.06
CA VAL A 77 4.32 2.93 -11.89
C VAL A 77 5.18 4.18 -11.66
N ARG A 78 5.66 4.82 -12.74
CA ARG A 78 6.45 6.06 -12.63
C ARG A 78 5.63 7.18 -12.02
N GLN A 79 4.42 7.41 -12.52
CA GLN A 79 3.56 8.49 -12.07
C GLN A 79 3.10 8.27 -10.62
N ILE A 80 2.89 7.00 -10.22
CA ILE A 80 2.60 6.62 -8.84
C ILE A 80 3.81 6.95 -7.96
N ALA A 81 5.04 6.57 -8.34
CA ALA A 81 6.24 6.89 -7.57
C ALA A 81 6.43 8.40 -7.40
N GLU A 82 6.15 9.18 -8.44
CA GLU A 82 6.22 10.66 -8.42
C GLU A 82 5.18 11.32 -7.48
N THR A 83 4.19 10.57 -6.96
CA THR A 83 3.29 11.09 -5.91
C THR A 83 3.98 11.23 -4.55
N GLY A 84 5.12 10.55 -4.36
CA GLY A 84 5.90 10.59 -3.12
C GLY A 84 5.57 9.47 -2.13
N VAL A 85 4.89 8.40 -2.56
CA VAL A 85 4.74 7.18 -1.75
C VAL A 85 6.10 6.53 -1.47
N ASP A 86 6.23 5.87 -0.32
CA ASP A 86 7.46 5.18 0.05
C ASP A 86 7.61 3.86 -0.73
N TRP A 87 6.52 3.11 -0.88
CA TRP A 87 6.48 1.79 -1.53
C TRP A 87 5.37 1.68 -2.59
N ILE A 88 5.57 0.76 -3.53
CA ILE A 88 4.56 0.36 -4.52
C ILE A 88 4.55 -1.16 -4.59
N SER A 89 3.43 -1.80 -4.26
CA SER A 89 3.27 -3.25 -4.43
C SER A 89 2.65 -3.58 -5.79
N ILE A 90 3.24 -4.56 -6.48
CA ILE A 90 2.84 -4.96 -7.84
C ILE A 90 2.70 -6.48 -7.89
N GLY A 91 1.47 -6.98 -7.76
CA GLY A 91 1.18 -8.41 -7.82
C GLY A 91 1.57 -9.06 -9.16
N ALA A 92 1.49 -8.31 -10.26
CA ALA A 92 1.81 -8.79 -11.60
C ALA A 92 3.26 -9.29 -11.75
N LEU A 93 4.17 -8.85 -10.88
CA LEU A 93 5.56 -9.31 -10.85
C LEU A 93 5.70 -10.80 -10.51
N THR A 94 4.70 -11.41 -9.89
CA THR A 94 4.73 -12.83 -9.51
C THR A 94 3.63 -13.64 -10.20
N HIS A 95 2.38 -13.16 -10.19
CA HIS A 95 1.27 -13.94 -10.75
C HIS A 95 1.16 -13.86 -12.29
N SER A 96 1.87 -12.94 -12.94
CA SER A 96 1.79 -12.71 -14.39
C SER A 96 3.13 -12.39 -15.06
N ALA A 97 4.26 -12.66 -14.39
CA ALA A 97 5.56 -12.47 -15.01
C ALA A 97 5.77 -13.49 -16.14
N PRO A 98 6.11 -13.05 -17.37
CA PRO A 98 6.45 -13.97 -18.44
C PRO A 98 7.74 -14.73 -18.09
N ALA A 99 7.77 -16.03 -18.39
CA ALA A 99 8.98 -16.82 -18.22
C ALA A 99 10.09 -16.32 -19.16
N LEU A 100 11.31 -16.20 -18.64
CA LEU A 100 12.49 -15.94 -19.46
C LEU A 100 12.76 -17.17 -20.32
N ASN A 101 12.93 -16.97 -21.62
CA ASN A 101 13.33 -18.05 -22.52
C ASN A 101 14.81 -18.41 -22.27
N VAL A 102 15.07 -19.60 -21.72
CA VAL A 102 16.41 -20.10 -21.38
C VAL A 102 16.61 -21.48 -22.01
N GLY A 103 17.75 -21.67 -22.67
CA GLY A 103 18.19 -22.97 -23.23
C GLY A 103 19.56 -23.37 -22.66
N LEU A 104 19.78 -24.68 -22.55
CA LEU A 104 21.07 -25.27 -22.16
C LEU A 104 21.58 -26.12 -23.32
N ASP A 105 22.70 -25.71 -23.92
CA ASP A 105 23.45 -26.53 -24.87
C ASP A 105 24.56 -27.26 -24.12
N PHE A 106 24.69 -28.57 -24.37
CA PHE A 106 25.71 -29.41 -23.75
C PHE A 106 26.25 -30.39 -24.80
N ASP A 107 27.57 -30.59 -24.81
CA ASP A 107 28.29 -31.50 -25.71
C ASP A 107 28.32 -32.95 -25.20
#